data_AF-A0A9C8EUQ6-F1
#
_entry.id   AF-A0A9C8EUQ6-F1
#
_cell.length_a   1.000
_cell.length_b   1.000
_cell.length_c   1.000
_cell.angle_alpha   90.00
_cell.angle_beta   90.00
_cell.angle_gamma   90.00
#
_symmetry.space_group_name_H-M   'P 1'
#
loop_
_entity.id
_entity.type
_entity.pdbx_description
1 polymer ?
#
loop_
_entity_poly.entity_id
_entity_poly.type
_entity_poly.pdbx_seq_one_letter_code
_entity_poly.pdbx_strand_id
1 'polypeptide(L)'
;MKKNVHPNYVKSEVTCSCGGTFVTHSTQPVLKVEICSKCHPFYTGKQKLVDSGGRVQRFQKKYGLQVTGLEEKESTNKKLDDSNEKSDAKGSSK
;
A
#
# COMPACT_ATOMS: atom_id res chain seq x y z
N MET A 1 18.77 -34.02 -2.27
CA MET A 1 19.98 -33.17 -2.35
C MET A 1 21.14 -33.99 -2.90
N LYS A 2 21.67 -33.61 -4.07
CA LYS A 2 22.94 -34.15 -4.57
C LYS A 2 24.08 -33.33 -3.97
N LYS A 3 25.13 -34.00 -3.49
CA LYS A 3 26.34 -33.35 -2.96
C LYS A 3 26.91 -32.42 -4.05
N ASN A 4 27.25 -31.19 -3.70
CA ASN A 4 27.93 -30.17 -4.51
C ASN A 4 27.14 -29.35 -5.55
N VAL A 5 25.84 -29.56 -5.74
CA VAL A 5 25.02 -28.75 -6.68
C VAL A 5 23.86 -28.01 -6.02
N HIS A 6 23.81 -27.98 -4.69
CA HIS A 6 22.77 -27.28 -3.94
C HIS A 6 23.41 -26.25 -2.99
N PRO A 7 22.93 -25.00 -2.98
CA PRO A 7 23.38 -23.98 -2.04
C PRO A 7 22.94 -24.33 -0.61
N ASN A 8 23.69 -23.82 0.37
CA ASN A 8 23.42 -24.09 1.78
C ASN A 8 22.07 -23.48 2.20
N TYR A 9 21.22 -24.28 2.83
CA TYR A 9 19.90 -23.87 3.28
C TYR A 9 19.96 -23.54 4.76
N VAL A 10 19.86 -22.26 5.09
CA VAL A 10 20.01 -21.73 6.43
C VAL A 10 18.68 -21.17 6.94
N LYS A 11 18.53 -21.09 8.26
CA LYS A 11 17.44 -20.32 8.87
C LYS A 11 17.69 -18.84 8.58
N SER A 12 16.66 -18.14 8.10
CA SER A 12 16.71 -16.77 7.64
C SER A 12 15.67 -15.91 8.36
N GLU A 13 16.11 -14.78 8.89
CA GLU A 13 15.23 -13.78 9.50
C GLU A 13 14.79 -12.78 8.43
N VAL A 14 13.47 -12.70 8.22
CA VAL A 14 12.87 -11.74 7.29
C VAL A 14 12.33 -10.55 8.06
N THR A 15 12.77 -9.36 7.67
CA THR A 15 12.30 -8.07 8.22
C THR A 15 11.48 -7.34 7.17
N CYS A 16 10.22 -7.04 7.49
CA CYS A 16 9.35 -6.27 6.62
C CYS A 16 9.31 -4.79 7.01
N SER A 17 9.15 -3.89 6.04
CA SER A 17 8.99 -2.45 6.27
C SER A 17 7.80 -2.09 7.19
N CYS A 18 6.80 -2.96 7.33
CA CYS A 18 5.70 -2.77 8.28
C CYS A 18 6.03 -3.21 9.72
N GLY A 19 7.29 -3.56 10.02
CA GLY A 19 7.74 -4.03 11.33
C GLY A 19 7.51 -5.54 11.59
N GLY A 20 6.96 -6.27 10.62
CA GLY A 20 6.76 -7.71 10.75
C GLY A 20 8.07 -8.49 10.59
N THR A 21 8.42 -9.30 11.60
CA THR A 21 9.53 -10.27 11.52
C THR A 21 9.00 -11.69 11.48
N PHE A 22 9.60 -12.54 10.64
CA PHE A 22 9.28 -13.96 10.61
C PHE A 22 10.51 -14.79 10.20
N VAL A 23 10.60 -16.01 10.75
CA VAL A 23 11.70 -16.93 10.50
C VAL A 23 11.30 -17.86 9.35
N THR A 24 12.12 -17.89 8.30
CA THR A 24 11.99 -18.81 7.16
C THR A 24 13.30 -19.54 6.94
N HIS A 25 13.39 -20.34 5.90
CA HIS A 25 14.64 -20.92 5.45
C HIS A 25 14.97 -20.42 4.04
N SER A 26 16.20 -19.94 3.86
CA SER A 26 16.70 -19.38 2.62
C SER A 26 18.20 -19.68 2.50
N THR A 27 18.79 -19.31 1.37
CA THR A 27 20.25 -19.36 1.19
C THR A 27 20.94 -18.15 1.83
N GLN A 28 20.19 -17.11 2.19
CA GLN A 28 20.69 -15.90 2.84
C GLN A 28 20.12 -15.77 4.26
N PRO A 29 20.95 -15.42 5.26
CA PRO A 29 20.52 -15.39 6.66
C PRO A 29 19.62 -14.19 7.01
N VAL A 30 19.75 -13.07 6.31
CA VAL A 30 18.96 -11.85 6.58
C VAL A 30 18.30 -11.38 5.30
N LEU A 31 16.98 -11.22 5.33
CA LEU A 31 16.18 -10.77 4.20
C LEU A 31 15.38 -9.52 4.59
N LYS A 32 15.47 -8.47 3.78
CA LYS A 32 14.67 -7.24 3.93
C LYS A 32 13.64 -7.21 2.82
N VAL A 33 12.36 -7.06 3.18
CA VAL A 33 11.25 -7.13 2.22
C VAL A 33 10.31 -5.94 2.40
N GLU A 34 9.88 -5.33 1.30
CA GLU A 34 9.02 -4.14 1.36
C GLU A 34 7.57 -4.47 1.75
N ILE A 35 7.06 -5.64 1.35
CA ILE A 35 5.68 -6.05 1.56
C ILE A 35 5.62 -7.51 2.04
N CYS A 36 4.86 -7.76 3.10
CA CYS A 36 4.58 -9.10 3.62
C CYS A 36 3.08 -9.39 3.64
N SER A 37 2.71 -10.61 4.03
CA SER A 37 1.31 -11.04 4.15
C SER A 37 0.48 -10.15 5.08
N LYS A 38 1.12 -9.50 6.06
CA LYS A 38 0.44 -8.60 7.01
C LYS A 38 0.09 -7.24 6.39
N CYS A 39 0.77 -6.81 5.34
CA CYS A 39 0.60 -5.46 4.77
C CYS A 39 0.21 -5.44 3.28
N HIS A 40 0.25 -6.58 2.56
CA HIS A 40 -0.18 -6.58 1.17
C HIS A 40 -1.70 -6.30 1.10
N PRO A 41 -2.16 -5.33 0.28
CA PRO A 41 -3.58 -4.98 0.15
C PRO A 41 -4.48 -6.18 -0.19
N PHE A 42 -3.94 -7.16 -0.91
CA PHE A 42 -4.61 -8.44 -1.21
C PHE A 42 -4.96 -9.25 0.04
N TYR A 43 -4.05 -9.36 1.01
CA TYR A 43 -4.26 -10.17 2.22
C TYR A 43 -5.01 -9.42 3.31
N THR A 44 -4.89 -8.09 3.34
CA THR A 44 -5.56 -7.25 4.34
C THR A 44 -7.01 -6.92 3.97
N GLY A 45 -7.48 -7.30 2.78
CA GLY A 45 -8.86 -7.12 2.32
C GLY A 45 -9.27 -5.65 2.11
N LYS A 46 -8.38 -4.70 2.38
CA LYS A 46 -8.59 -3.27 2.12
C LYS A 46 -8.39 -3.03 0.63
N GLN A 47 -9.45 -3.26 -0.14
CA GLN A 47 -9.51 -2.90 -1.54
C GLN A 47 -9.34 -1.37 -1.64
N LYS A 48 -8.19 -0.92 -2.16
CA LYS A 48 -8.11 0.44 -2.72
C LYS A 48 -9.14 0.47 -3.84
N LEU A 49 -10.24 1.18 -3.61
CA LEU A 49 -11.18 1.57 -4.65
C LEU A 49 -10.39 2.45 -5.63
N VAL A 50 -9.80 1.82 -6.65
CA VAL A 50 -9.29 2.55 -7.80
C VAL A 50 -10.52 3.05 -8.51
N ASP A 51 -10.83 4.31 -8.26
CA ASP A 51 -12.09 4.95 -8.56
C ASP A 51 -12.53 4.70 -10.02
N SER A 52 -13.66 4.01 -10.16
CA SER A 52 -14.29 3.69 -11.44
C SER A 52 -14.76 4.96 -12.18
N GLY A 53 -14.71 6.12 -11.52
CA GLY A 53 -15.10 7.43 -12.05
C GLY A 53 -14.31 7.90 -13.27
N GLY A 54 -13.18 7.26 -13.62
CA GLY A 54 -12.31 7.77 -14.67
C GLY A 54 -12.92 7.81 -16.08
N ARG A 55 -13.52 6.72 -16.57
CA ARG A 55 -13.90 6.63 -17.99
C ARG A 55 -15.11 7.51 -18.34
N VAL A 56 -16.11 7.55 -17.47
CA VAL A 56 -17.34 8.34 -17.68
C VAL A 56 -17.07 9.83 -17.46
N GLN A 57 -16.32 10.22 -16.42
CA GLN A 57 -15.95 11.62 -16.20
C GLN A 57 -15.03 12.16 -17.30
N ARG A 58 -14.09 11.35 -17.83
CA ARG A 58 -13.26 11.73 -18.98
C ARG A 58 -14.08 11.91 -20.27
N PHE A 59 -15.13 11.11 -20.47
CA PHE A 59 -16.06 11.27 -21.58
C PHE A 59 -16.89 12.55 -21.42
N GLN A 60 -17.46 12.80 -20.23
CA GLN A 60 -18.22 14.01 -19.92
C GLN A 60 -17.37 15.28 -20.11
N LYS A 61 -16.11 15.29 -19.65
CA LYS A 61 -15.15 16.40 -19.84
C LYS A 61 -14.79 16.66 -21.30
N LYS A 62 -14.78 15.63 -22.15
CA LYS A 62 -14.47 15.76 -23.59
C LYS A 62 -15.62 16.31 -24.41
N TYR A 63 -16.87 16.01 -24.03
CA TYR A 63 -18.06 16.38 -24.80
C TYR A 63 -18.89 17.50 -24.15
N GLY A 64 -18.39 18.14 -23.09
CA GLY A 64 -19.06 19.28 -22.45
C GLY A 64 -20.42 18.95 -21.82
N LEU A 65 -20.70 17.67 -21.59
CA LEU A 65 -21.95 17.19 -21.00
C LEU A 65 -21.89 17.45 -19.49
N GLN A 66 -22.35 18.63 -19.06
CA GLN A 66 -22.57 18.95 -17.66
C GLN A 66 -23.80 18.17 -17.17
N VAL A 67 -23.58 16.96 -16.65
CA VAL A 67 -24.64 16.25 -15.94
C VAL A 67 -24.74 16.89 -14.56
N THR A 68 -25.71 17.78 -14.41
CA THR A 68 -26.13 18.39 -13.15
C THR A 68 -26.30 17.31 -12.08
N GLY A 69 -25.39 17.22 -11.10
CA GLY A 69 -25.64 16.42 -9.89
C GLY A 69 -24.48 15.69 -9.20
N LEU A 70 -23.21 15.92 -9.51
CA LEU A 70 -22.10 15.21 -8.82
C LEU A 70 -20.93 16.08 -8.34
N GLU A 71 -21.04 17.40 -8.36
CA GLU A 71 -19.96 18.31 -7.91
C GLU A 71 -19.83 18.42 -6.38
N GLU A 72 -20.80 17.94 -5.60
CA GLU A 72 -20.82 18.12 -4.14
C GLU A 72 -19.95 17.11 -3.35
N LYS A 73 -19.46 16.03 -3.96
CA LYS A 73 -18.76 14.94 -3.23
C LYS A 73 -17.23 14.97 -3.31
N GLU A 74 -16.64 15.73 -4.23
CA GLU A 74 -15.16 15.83 -4.33
C GLU A 74 -14.56 16.82 -3.32
N SER A 75 -15.30 17.84 -2.89
CA SER A 75 -14.79 18.90 -2.00
C SER A 75 -14.76 18.53 -0.52
N THR A 76 -15.51 17.51 -0.09
CA THR A 76 -15.52 17.03 1.30
C THR A 76 -14.40 16.04 1.60
N ASN A 77 -13.95 15.24 0.62
CA ASN A 77 -12.88 14.28 0.85
C ASN A 77 -11.50 14.95 0.95
N LYS A 78 -11.24 16.01 0.15
CA LYS A 78 -9.96 16.74 0.17
C LYS A 78 -9.66 17.46 1.49
N LYS A 79 -10.69 17.84 2.26
CA LYS A 79 -10.51 18.46 3.60
C LYS A 79 -10.13 17.45 4.68
N LEU A 80 -10.42 16.16 4.51
CA LEU A 80 -10.06 15.13 5.48
C LEU A 80 -8.59 14.71 5.34
N ASP A 81 -8.06 14.68 4.12
CA ASP A 81 -6.64 14.36 3.87
C ASP A 81 -5.68 15.45 4.41
N ASP A 82 -6.00 16.74 4.24
CA ASP A 82 -5.17 17.86 4.72
C ASP A 82 -5.13 17.99 6.26
N SER A 83 -6.10 17.40 6.96
CA SER A 83 -6.18 17.44 8.42
C SER A 83 -5.34 16.34 9.10
N ASN A 84 -5.07 15.23 8.39
CA ASN A 84 -4.31 14.11 8.93
C ASN A 84 -2.79 14.25 8.72
N GLU A 85 -2.33 15.12 7.81
CA GLU A 85 -0.89 15.45 7.69
C GLU A 85 -0.39 16.41 8.77
N LYS A 86 -1.27 17.11 9.49
CA LYS A 86 -0.88 18.08 10.54
C LYS A 86 -0.81 17.52 11.96
N SER A 87 -1.32 16.32 12.22
CA SER A 87 -1.21 15.67 13.53
C SER A 87 0.13 14.96 13.77
N ASP A 88 0.83 14.53 12.71
CA ASP A 88 2.09 13.77 12.86
C ASP A 88 3.34 14.64 13.01
N ALA A 89 3.25 15.97 12.82
CA ALA A 89 4.39 16.89 12.91
C ALA A 89 4.54 17.60 14.28
N LYS A 90 3.69 17.32 15.27
CA LYS A 90 3.79 17.86 16.65
C LYS A 90 3.73 16.74 17.69
N GLY A 91 4.65 15.80 17.59
CA GLY A 91 4.86 14.73 18.56
C GLY A 91 6.34 14.45 18.83
N SER A 92 7.20 15.47 18.78
CA SER A 92 8.59 15.34 19.22
C SER A 92 9.12 16.72 19.61
N SER A 93 9.10 17.02 20.91
CA SER A 93 9.90 18.04 21.63
C SER A 93 9.18 18.49 22.92
N LYS A 94 9.05 17.60 23.91
CA LYS A 94 9.34 17.91 25.32
C LYS A 94 9.45 16.63 26.12
#